data_AF-A0AA86S3W0-F1
#
_entry.id   AF-A0AA86S3W0-F1
#
_cell.length_a   1.000
_cell.length_b   1.000
_cell.length_c   1.000
_cell.angle_alpha   90.00
_cell.angle_beta   90.00
_cell.angle_gamma   90.00
#
_symmetry.space_group_name_H-M   'P 1'
#
loop_
_entity.id
_entity.type
_entity.pdbx_description
1 polymer ?
#
loop_
_entity_poly.entity_id
_entity_poly.type
_entity_poly.pdbx_seq_one_letter_code
_entity_poly.pdbx_strand_id
1 'polypeptide(L)'
;MAISCSMQGFPLQSAFHTAAFPPALRSFFFFLVPQQTAAFHFIASEMFLLTRTSTAIKIKTQGLTSFVAPTIVWMSLLYLGGHSKNNRKSVVKMSATEVSSSRISNESFAIKPPEHPTYDLKGIIKLALEEDAGDRGDVTCKATIPFDMVVEAYFLAKEDGIIAGIALAEMIFHEVDPSLKVEWCKNDGDFVDKGLQFGKVHGRAHNIVVAERVVLNFMQRMSGIATLTKAMANAAYPAYILETRKTAPALRLVDKWAVLIGGGRNHRMGLFDMVMIKDNHISAAGGVTGALKAVDLYLEQNSVQMEVEVETRTLEEVEEVLHYSSQTKTSLTRIMLDNMVVPLPNGDVDISMLKEAVQLINGRYETEASGNVTLDTVNKIGQSGVTYISSGSLTHSVKALDISLKIDTELALKVGRRTGRA
;
A
#
# COMPACT_ATOMS: atom_id res chain seq x y z
N MET A 1 -27.07 -33.33 43.80
CA MET A 1 -25.96 -33.96 43.06
C MET A 1 -24.82 -32.98 43.01
N ALA A 2 -23.88 -33.12 43.94
CA ALA A 2 -22.61 -32.39 43.97
C ALA A 2 -21.52 -33.38 43.58
N ILE A 3 -20.60 -33.00 42.69
CA ILE A 3 -19.34 -33.71 42.50
C ILE A 3 -18.23 -32.67 42.49
N SER A 4 -17.49 -32.67 43.59
CA SER A 4 -16.17 -32.08 43.81
C SER A 4 -15.11 -33.17 43.74
N CYS A 5 -13.95 -32.92 43.12
CA CYS A 5 -12.73 -33.72 43.31
C CYS A 5 -11.54 -32.86 42.81
N SER A 6 -10.92 -32.04 43.65
CA SER A 6 -9.77 -32.31 44.55
C SER A 6 -8.43 -32.55 43.84
N MET A 7 -7.51 -31.61 44.08
CA MET A 7 -6.08 -31.65 43.81
C MET A 7 -5.38 -32.78 44.57
N GLN A 8 -4.32 -33.34 43.96
CA GLN A 8 -3.22 -34.00 44.67
C GLN A 8 -1.89 -33.57 44.03
N GLY A 9 -0.92 -33.24 44.88
CA GLY A 9 0.45 -32.89 44.51
C GLY A 9 1.48 -33.84 45.12
N PHE A 10 2.76 -33.43 44.93
CA PHE A 10 4.05 -33.96 45.42
C PHE A 10 4.82 -34.95 44.52
N PRO A 11 6.17 -35.03 44.61
CA PRO A 11 7.17 -34.07 45.14
C PRO A 11 8.38 -33.81 44.21
N LEU A 12 9.15 -32.77 44.57
CA LEU A 12 10.50 -32.47 44.09
C LEU A 12 11.53 -33.50 44.58
N GLN A 13 12.44 -33.92 43.70
CA GLN A 13 13.77 -34.41 44.07
C GLN A 13 14.84 -33.90 43.10
N SER A 14 15.93 -33.44 43.71
CA SER A 14 17.17 -32.89 43.17
C SER A 14 18.06 -33.94 42.51
N ALA A 15 18.71 -33.58 41.41
CA ALA A 15 20.03 -34.12 41.06
C ALA A 15 20.83 -33.09 40.25
N PHE A 16 21.92 -32.61 40.85
CA PHE A 16 22.99 -31.87 40.21
C PHE A 16 23.77 -32.79 39.27
N HIS A 17 24.07 -32.35 38.05
CA HIS A 17 25.38 -32.60 37.45
C HIS A 17 25.77 -31.49 36.49
N THR A 18 26.93 -30.91 36.78
CA THR A 18 27.65 -29.86 36.09
C THR A 18 28.31 -30.35 34.79
N ALA A 19 28.18 -29.59 33.70
CA ALA A 19 29.21 -29.47 32.67
C ALA A 19 29.09 -28.10 31.98
N ALA A 20 30.20 -27.37 31.93
CA ALA A 20 30.30 -25.95 31.60
C ALA A 20 30.41 -25.67 30.09
N PHE A 21 29.82 -24.55 29.65
CA PHE A 21 30.18 -23.84 28.41
C PHE A 21 30.08 -22.31 28.63
N PRO A 22 30.89 -21.49 27.92
CA PRO A 22 31.23 -20.11 28.30
C PRO A 22 30.22 -19.04 27.84
N PRO A 23 30.28 -17.81 28.40
CA PRO A 23 29.23 -16.80 28.26
C PRO A 23 29.50 -15.77 27.15
N ALA A 24 28.44 -15.28 26.50
CA ALA A 24 28.02 -13.87 26.55
C ALA A 24 27.25 -13.42 25.28
N LEU A 25 25.93 -13.39 25.37
CA LEU A 25 25.07 -12.42 24.68
C LEU A 25 23.98 -11.98 25.67
N ARG A 26 24.22 -10.84 26.31
CA ARG A 26 23.24 -9.99 27.01
C ARG A 26 22.90 -8.88 26.00
N SER A 27 21.68 -8.44 25.74
CA SER A 27 20.38 -8.51 26.42
C SER A 27 19.32 -8.18 25.36
N PHE A 28 18.08 -8.65 25.49
CA PHE A 28 16.85 -7.83 25.33
C PHE A 28 15.63 -8.74 25.48
N PHE A 29 14.60 -8.19 26.14
CA PHE A 29 13.22 -8.68 26.39
C PHE A 29 12.89 -9.17 27.80
N PHE A 30 11.99 -8.43 28.48
CA PHE A 30 10.67 -8.83 29.02
C PHE A 30 10.06 -7.57 29.68
N PHE A 31 9.01 -6.93 29.16
CA PHE A 31 7.55 -7.21 29.22
C PHE A 31 6.87 -7.09 30.61
N LEU A 32 5.86 -6.19 30.65
CA LEU A 32 4.60 -6.11 31.44
C LEU A 32 4.57 -5.67 32.93
N VAL A 33 3.75 -4.62 33.12
CA VAL A 33 3.05 -3.96 34.26
C VAL A 33 2.21 -5.00 35.07
N PRO A 34 1.79 -4.86 36.38
CA PRO A 34 1.10 -3.70 36.98
C PRO A 34 1.18 -3.44 38.53
N GLN A 35 0.41 -2.40 38.96
CA GLN A 35 -0.05 -2.02 40.33
C GLN A 35 0.81 -1.01 41.12
N GLN A 36 0.31 -0.04 41.90
CA GLN A 36 -1.03 0.37 42.35
C GLN A 36 -0.96 1.80 42.96
N THR A 37 -2.03 2.59 42.76
CA THR A 37 -2.68 3.59 43.65
C THR A 37 -1.90 4.37 44.73
N ALA A 38 -2.01 5.72 44.70
CA ALA A 38 -2.51 6.52 45.81
C ALA A 38 -2.88 7.94 45.34
N ALA A 39 -4.13 8.33 45.63
CA ALA A 39 -4.70 9.66 45.41
C ALA A 39 -4.45 10.56 46.64
N PHE A 40 -4.28 11.87 46.44
CA PHE A 40 -4.71 12.88 47.41
C PHE A 40 -5.12 14.20 46.72
N HIS A 41 -6.25 14.73 47.20
CA HIS A 41 -6.99 15.96 46.88
C HIS A 41 -6.12 17.24 46.84
N PHE A 42 -6.33 18.24 45.96
CA PHE A 42 -7.46 19.15 45.66
C PHE A 42 -7.33 20.53 46.39
N ILE A 43 -7.47 21.60 45.59
CA ILE A 43 -7.94 22.99 45.87
C ILE A 43 -6.96 24.16 46.10
N ALA A 44 -7.11 25.12 45.16
CA ALA A 44 -7.04 26.59 45.21
C ALA A 44 -5.71 27.29 45.59
N SER A 45 -5.35 28.44 45.01
CA SER A 45 -6.21 29.63 44.80
C SER A 45 -5.60 30.59 43.79
N GLU A 46 -6.49 31.37 43.17
CA GLU A 46 -6.26 32.54 42.31
C GLU A 46 -5.34 33.61 42.93
N MET A 47 -4.64 34.39 42.10
CA MET A 47 -4.93 35.83 41.88
C MET A 47 -3.90 36.50 40.95
N PHE A 48 -4.43 37.22 39.95
CA PHE A 48 -4.13 38.64 39.60
C PHE A 48 -2.69 39.16 39.72
N LEU A 49 -2.14 40.04 38.89
CA LEU A 49 -2.45 40.71 37.62
C LEU A 49 -1.22 41.65 37.43
N LEU A 50 -1.07 42.20 36.23
CA LEU A 50 -0.46 43.53 35.98
C LEU A 50 1.09 43.68 36.00
N THR A 51 1.58 43.70 34.75
CA THR A 51 2.25 44.85 34.09
C THR A 51 3.75 45.11 34.22
N ARG A 52 4.28 45.29 33.00
CA ARG A 52 5.15 46.37 32.50
C ARG A 52 6.67 46.23 32.63
N THR A 53 7.25 45.97 31.45
CA THR A 53 8.30 46.77 30.77
C THR A 53 9.54 47.16 31.56
N SER A 54 10.70 46.63 31.15
CA SER A 54 11.76 47.40 30.45
C SER A 54 13.15 46.79 30.69
N THR A 55 13.70 46.27 29.61
CA THR A 55 15.04 46.55 29.05
C THR A 55 16.25 46.75 29.99
N ALA A 56 17.11 45.73 29.95
CA ALA A 56 18.58 45.75 29.82
C ALA A 56 19.47 46.46 30.85
N ILE A 57 20.32 45.66 31.52
CA ILE A 57 21.68 46.07 31.91
C ILE A 57 22.69 44.96 31.57
N LYS A 58 23.72 45.35 30.82
CA LYS A 58 24.96 44.63 30.48
C LYS A 58 25.74 44.20 31.72
N ILE A 59 26.32 42.99 31.70
CA ILE A 59 27.60 42.73 32.38
C ILE A 59 28.58 42.06 31.40
N LYS A 60 29.80 42.60 31.46
CA LYS A 60 31.00 42.38 30.65
C LYS A 60 31.67 41.01 30.88
N THR A 61 32.01 40.37 29.77
CA THR A 61 33.32 39.82 29.36
C THR A 61 34.37 39.36 30.40
N GLN A 62 34.87 38.14 30.20
CA GLN A 62 36.27 37.67 29.99
C GLN A 62 36.28 36.17 30.34
N GLY A 63 36.68 35.18 29.54
CA GLY A 63 37.83 34.90 28.65
C GLY A 63 38.28 33.47 29.06
N LEU A 64 38.77 32.50 28.27
CA LEU A 64 39.45 32.43 26.98
C LEU A 64 39.61 30.92 26.63
N THR A 65 40.09 30.62 25.42
CA THR A 65 40.62 29.33 24.87
C THR A 65 39.58 28.37 24.27
N SER A 66 39.75 27.75 23.08
CA SER A 66 40.69 27.86 21.95
C SER A 66 40.23 26.88 20.84
N PHE A 67 40.30 27.30 19.55
CA PHE A 67 40.75 26.57 18.33
C PHE A 67 40.25 25.12 18.05
N VAL A 68 39.85 24.63 16.85
CA VAL A 68 40.18 24.89 15.43
C VAL A 68 39.03 24.31 14.54
N ALA A 69 38.77 24.92 13.39
CA ALA A 69 38.17 24.27 12.20
C ALA A 69 39.08 24.54 10.97
N PRO A 70 39.19 23.65 9.97
CA PRO A 70 39.92 23.92 8.72
C PRO A 70 38.92 24.20 7.56
N THR A 71 39.00 25.39 6.95
CA THR A 71 39.65 25.76 5.66
C THR A 71 38.70 25.81 4.46
N ILE A 72 38.47 27.04 3.98
CA ILE A 72 38.02 27.40 2.63
C ILE A 72 39.15 28.21 2.00
N VAL A 73 39.60 27.84 0.80
CA VAL A 73 40.58 28.59 0.01
C VAL A 73 39.83 29.49 -0.99
N TRP A 74 40.14 30.78 -0.94
CA TRP A 74 39.76 31.79 -1.93
C TRP A 74 40.84 31.90 -3.00
N MET A 75 40.44 32.17 -4.24
CA MET A 75 41.32 32.87 -5.18
C MET A 75 40.50 33.86 -6.01
N SER A 76 40.78 35.14 -5.78
CA SER A 76 40.29 36.28 -6.55
C SER A 76 41.31 36.66 -7.62
N LEU A 77 40.85 37.09 -8.79
CA LEU A 77 41.61 37.99 -9.66
C LEU A 77 40.71 39.10 -10.20
N LEU A 78 41.30 40.30 -10.23
CA LEU A 78 40.70 41.60 -10.44
C LEU A 78 40.71 42.03 -11.92
N TYR A 79 39.67 42.81 -12.27
CA TYR A 79 39.68 44.09 -13.02
C TYR A 79 39.42 44.19 -14.54
N LEU A 80 38.47 45.10 -14.80
CA LEU A 80 38.27 46.08 -15.89
C LEU A 80 37.58 45.70 -17.21
N GLY A 81 36.37 46.27 -17.36
CA GLY A 81 36.09 47.21 -18.45
C GLY A 81 35.11 46.76 -19.55
N GLY A 82 34.09 47.59 -19.81
CA GLY A 82 33.48 47.69 -21.15
C GLY A 82 32.02 47.25 -21.27
N HIS A 83 31.12 48.22 -21.45
CA HIS A 83 29.78 48.02 -22.01
C HIS A 83 29.87 47.52 -23.47
N SER A 84 29.02 46.56 -23.87
CA SER A 84 28.17 46.65 -25.07
C SER A 84 27.33 45.37 -25.27
N LYS A 85 26.07 45.55 -25.66
CA LYS A 85 25.09 44.51 -26.01
C LYS A 85 25.42 43.90 -27.38
N ASN A 86 25.36 42.56 -27.53
CA ASN A 86 24.55 41.87 -28.54
C ASN A 86 24.73 40.35 -28.58
N ASN A 87 23.59 39.67 -28.63
CA ASN A 87 23.24 38.42 -29.34
C ASN A 87 24.34 37.40 -29.69
N ARG A 88 24.25 36.21 -29.07
CA ARG A 88 24.00 34.90 -29.70
C ARG A 88 24.13 33.80 -28.64
N LYS A 89 23.02 33.17 -28.24
CA LYS A 89 23.06 31.92 -27.46
C LYS A 89 23.46 30.78 -28.40
N SER A 90 24.72 30.34 -28.36
CA SER A 90 25.14 29.05 -28.89
C SER A 90 24.77 27.97 -27.87
N VAL A 91 23.78 27.15 -28.19
CA VAL A 91 23.48 25.94 -27.42
C VAL A 91 24.47 24.87 -27.86
N VAL A 92 25.35 24.48 -26.94
CA VAL A 92 26.27 23.35 -27.09
C VAL A 92 25.44 22.06 -27.09
N LYS A 93 25.38 21.37 -28.23
CA LYS A 93 24.95 19.96 -28.30
C LYS A 93 26.01 19.11 -27.62
N MET A 94 25.71 18.59 -26.43
CA MET A 94 26.43 17.45 -25.90
C MET A 94 25.71 16.18 -26.35
N SER A 95 26.35 15.50 -27.30
CA SER A 95 26.04 14.15 -27.75
C SER A 95 26.30 13.18 -26.59
N ALA A 96 25.24 12.70 -25.94
CA ALA A 96 25.31 11.52 -25.11
C ALA A 96 24.94 10.31 -25.98
N THR A 97 25.94 9.47 -26.23
CA THR A 97 25.85 8.19 -26.93
C THR A 97 24.74 7.35 -26.31
N GLU A 98 23.73 7.00 -27.11
CA GLU A 98 22.66 6.08 -26.71
C GLU A 98 23.26 4.71 -26.40
N VAL A 99 23.31 4.37 -25.10
CA VAL A 99 23.36 2.98 -24.69
C VAL A 99 21.92 2.48 -24.73
N SER A 100 21.62 1.70 -25.78
CA SER A 100 20.39 0.94 -25.93
C SER A 100 20.23 0.01 -24.73
N SER A 101 19.54 0.50 -23.70
CA SER A 101 18.87 -0.35 -22.73
C SER A 101 17.53 -0.70 -23.36
N SER A 102 17.32 -1.98 -23.64
CA SER A 102 16.00 -2.51 -24.00
C SER A 102 15.08 -2.33 -22.79
N ARG A 103 14.58 -1.12 -22.60
CA ARG A 103 13.46 -0.87 -21.71
C ARG A 103 12.29 -1.68 -22.27
N ILE A 104 11.80 -2.65 -21.52
CA ILE A 104 10.40 -3.03 -21.61
C ILE A 104 9.64 -1.70 -21.47
N SER A 105 9.15 -1.17 -22.58
CA SER A 105 8.54 0.14 -22.61
C SER A 105 7.20 0.02 -21.87
N ASN A 106 6.92 0.96 -20.97
CA ASN A 106 5.63 1.07 -20.26
C ASN A 106 4.41 1.19 -21.21
N GLU A 107 4.63 1.19 -22.53
CA GLU A 107 3.61 1.15 -23.58
C GLU A 107 3.07 -0.26 -23.84
N SER A 108 3.70 -1.32 -23.32
CA SER A 108 3.30 -2.72 -23.55
C SER A 108 2.21 -3.23 -22.59
N PHE A 109 1.90 -2.52 -21.50
CA PHE A 109 0.90 -2.96 -20.53
C PHE A 109 -0.51 -2.55 -20.98
N ALA A 110 -1.41 -3.54 -21.12
CA ALA A 110 -2.83 -3.29 -21.41
C ALA A 110 -3.48 -2.39 -20.35
N ILE A 111 -3.13 -2.61 -19.08
CA ILE A 111 -3.52 -1.78 -17.94
C ILE A 111 -2.25 -1.33 -17.25
N LYS A 112 -1.95 -0.03 -17.28
CA LYS A 112 -0.72 0.52 -16.71
C LYS A 112 -0.77 0.50 -15.17
N PRO A 113 0.37 0.22 -14.51
CA PRO A 113 0.45 0.41 -13.06
C PRO A 113 0.20 1.88 -12.71
N PRO A 114 -0.41 2.17 -11.56
CA PRO A 114 -0.59 3.54 -11.11
C PRO A 114 0.76 4.20 -10.82
N GLU A 115 0.84 5.53 -10.93
CA GLU A 115 2.07 6.26 -10.65
C GLU A 115 2.31 6.38 -9.14
N HIS A 116 3.59 6.36 -8.74
CA HIS A 116 4.00 6.64 -7.36
C HIS A 116 5.35 7.37 -7.38
N PRO A 117 5.53 8.46 -6.61
CA PRO A 117 6.70 9.34 -6.72
C PRO A 117 8.02 8.68 -6.29
N THR A 118 7.98 7.72 -5.36
CA THR A 118 9.18 7.11 -4.76
C THR A 118 9.22 5.59 -4.83
N TYR A 119 8.30 4.96 -5.57
CA TYR A 119 8.15 3.51 -5.57
C TYR A 119 8.21 3.02 -7.01
N ASP A 120 9.09 2.06 -7.28
CA ASP A 120 9.17 1.40 -8.58
C ASP A 120 9.05 -0.13 -8.43
N LEU A 121 8.57 -0.78 -9.50
CA LEU A 121 8.39 -2.22 -9.53
C LEU A 121 9.72 -2.98 -9.55
N LYS A 122 10.80 -2.37 -10.04
CA LYS A 122 12.10 -3.03 -10.15
C LYS A 122 12.73 -3.27 -8.77
N GLY A 123 12.59 -2.32 -7.86
CA GLY A 123 13.08 -2.39 -6.49
C GLY A 123 12.39 -3.51 -5.71
N ILE A 124 11.06 -3.64 -5.83
CA ILE A 124 10.34 -4.72 -5.13
C ILE A 124 10.67 -6.10 -5.70
N ILE A 125 10.85 -6.21 -7.03
CA ILE A 125 11.29 -7.46 -7.67
C ILE A 125 12.65 -7.89 -7.13
N LYS A 126 13.61 -6.96 -7.07
CA LYS A 126 14.94 -7.23 -6.52
C LYS A 126 14.88 -7.67 -5.06
N LEU A 127 14.15 -6.93 -4.24
CA LEU A 127 13.97 -7.27 -2.82
C LEU A 127 13.37 -8.67 -2.65
N ALA A 128 12.36 -9.03 -3.45
CA ALA A 128 11.72 -10.35 -3.37
C ALA A 128 12.66 -11.48 -3.85
N LEU A 129 13.46 -11.25 -4.90
CA LEU A 129 14.46 -12.22 -5.35
C LEU A 129 15.60 -12.39 -4.34
N GLU A 130 16.07 -11.28 -3.74
CA GLU A 130 17.09 -11.29 -2.68
C GLU A 130 16.60 -12.00 -1.42
N GLU A 131 15.34 -11.79 -1.03
CA GLU A 131 14.69 -12.47 0.09
C GLU A 131 14.70 -14.00 -0.09
N ASP A 132 14.33 -14.49 -1.28
CA ASP A 132 14.17 -15.92 -1.54
C ASP A 132 15.50 -16.63 -1.83
N ALA A 133 16.46 -15.93 -2.47
CA ALA A 133 17.75 -16.51 -2.84
C ALA A 133 18.83 -16.36 -1.74
N GLY A 134 18.82 -15.25 -1.01
CA GLY A 134 19.93 -14.84 -0.13
C GLY A 134 21.30 -14.91 -0.82
N ASP A 135 22.37 -15.02 -0.03
CA ASP A 135 23.74 -15.07 -0.58
C ASP A 135 24.08 -16.39 -1.30
N ARG A 136 23.32 -17.46 -1.01
CA ARG A 136 23.64 -18.82 -1.48
C ARG A 136 22.88 -19.22 -2.73
N GLY A 137 21.79 -18.53 -3.07
CA GLY A 137 20.85 -18.93 -4.12
C GLY A 137 20.15 -20.25 -3.81
N ASP A 138 19.48 -20.82 -4.82
CA ASP A 138 18.79 -22.10 -4.67
C ASP A 138 19.77 -23.28 -4.58
N VAL A 139 20.05 -23.70 -3.34
CA VAL A 139 20.91 -24.86 -3.04
C VAL A 139 20.33 -26.19 -3.53
N THR A 140 19.00 -26.30 -3.60
CA THR A 140 18.32 -27.52 -4.02
C THR A 140 18.46 -27.68 -5.52
N CYS A 141 18.21 -26.62 -6.29
CA CYS A 141 18.39 -26.64 -7.73
C CYS A 141 19.85 -26.90 -8.12
N LYS A 142 20.81 -26.26 -7.42
CA LYS A 142 22.25 -26.53 -7.60
C LYS A 142 22.64 -27.98 -7.38
N ALA A 143 22.00 -28.66 -6.44
CA ALA A 143 22.32 -30.05 -6.10
C ALA A 143 21.61 -31.09 -6.99
N THR A 144 20.46 -30.73 -7.58
CA THR A 144 19.55 -31.72 -8.19
C THR A 144 19.38 -31.57 -9.70
N ILE A 145 19.64 -30.39 -10.27
CA ILE A 145 19.39 -30.10 -11.68
C ILE A 145 20.71 -29.81 -12.39
N PRO A 146 21.02 -30.46 -13.53
CA PRO A 146 22.17 -30.10 -14.35
C PRO A 146 22.13 -28.64 -14.80
N PHE A 147 23.26 -27.94 -14.78
CA PHE A 147 23.33 -26.50 -15.04
C PHE A 147 22.90 -26.11 -16.47
N ASP A 148 23.12 -26.99 -17.44
CA ASP A 148 22.80 -26.81 -18.85
C ASP A 148 21.41 -27.34 -19.23
N MET A 149 20.64 -27.86 -18.28
CA MET A 149 19.31 -28.38 -18.53
C MET A 149 18.36 -27.26 -18.97
N VAL A 150 17.78 -27.43 -20.15
CA VAL A 150 16.72 -26.57 -20.70
C VAL A 150 15.39 -27.30 -20.58
N VAL A 151 14.37 -26.58 -20.11
CA VAL A 151 13.03 -27.12 -19.92
C VAL A 151 11.98 -26.14 -20.41
N GLU A 152 10.76 -26.65 -20.56
CA GLU A 152 9.55 -25.84 -20.72
C GLU A 152 8.68 -26.04 -19.48
N ALA A 153 8.04 -24.97 -19.01
CA ALA A 153 7.11 -25.00 -17.90
C ALA A 153 5.84 -24.23 -18.22
N TYR A 154 4.71 -24.66 -17.65
CA TYR A 154 3.38 -24.15 -17.95
C TYR A 154 2.70 -23.58 -16.71
N PHE A 155 2.10 -22.40 -16.87
CA PHE A 155 1.21 -21.82 -15.87
C PHE A 155 -0.16 -22.47 -15.96
N LEU A 156 -0.65 -23.01 -14.84
CA LEU A 156 -1.92 -23.70 -14.73
C LEU A 156 -2.80 -23.03 -13.66
N ALA A 157 -4.00 -22.61 -14.04
CA ALA A 157 -5.02 -22.14 -13.10
C ALA A 157 -5.56 -23.32 -12.29
N LYS A 158 -5.53 -23.22 -10.95
CA LYS A 158 -6.04 -24.27 -10.04
C LYS A 158 -7.41 -23.92 -9.45
N GLU A 159 -7.85 -22.68 -9.63
CA GLU A 159 -9.16 -22.13 -9.29
C GLU A 159 -9.63 -21.20 -10.43
N ASP A 160 -10.94 -20.95 -10.50
CA ASP A 160 -11.52 -19.99 -11.43
C ASP A 160 -11.26 -18.56 -10.95
N GLY A 161 -10.99 -17.61 -11.86
CA GLY A 161 -10.75 -16.24 -11.46
C GLY A 161 -10.28 -15.31 -12.58
N ILE A 162 -9.88 -14.10 -12.18
CA ILE A 162 -9.28 -13.09 -13.05
C ILE A 162 -7.76 -13.16 -12.91
N ILE A 163 -7.06 -13.30 -14.03
CA ILE A 163 -5.60 -13.26 -14.04
C ILE A 163 -5.12 -11.81 -13.89
N ALA A 164 -4.18 -11.61 -12.98
CA ALA A 164 -3.46 -10.35 -12.81
C ALA A 164 -2.00 -10.62 -12.42
N GLY A 165 -1.10 -9.78 -12.94
CA GLY A 165 0.33 -9.84 -12.68
C GLY A 165 1.16 -10.50 -13.79
N ILE A 166 0.61 -10.71 -14.99
CA ILE A 166 1.36 -11.19 -16.17
C ILE A 166 2.52 -10.24 -16.47
N ALA A 167 2.22 -8.94 -16.54
CA ALA A 167 3.23 -7.92 -16.77
C ALA A 167 4.34 -7.93 -15.71
N LEU A 168 3.98 -8.13 -14.43
CA LEU A 168 4.94 -8.23 -13.34
C LEU A 168 5.77 -9.52 -13.42
N ALA A 169 5.15 -10.64 -13.82
CA ALA A 169 5.83 -11.91 -14.04
C ALA A 169 6.89 -11.80 -15.14
N GLU A 170 6.57 -11.15 -16.26
CA GLU A 170 7.55 -10.89 -17.33
C GLU A 170 8.75 -10.07 -16.83
N MET A 171 8.49 -9.04 -16.01
CA MET A 171 9.57 -8.26 -15.39
C MET A 171 10.45 -9.10 -14.47
N ILE A 172 9.86 -10.00 -13.67
CA ILE A 172 10.60 -10.90 -12.77
C ILE A 172 11.45 -11.90 -13.59
N PHE A 173 10.87 -12.56 -14.59
CA PHE A 173 11.62 -13.49 -15.44
C PHE A 173 12.76 -12.78 -16.16
N HIS A 174 12.52 -11.56 -16.66
CA HIS A 174 13.57 -10.76 -17.31
C HIS A 174 14.68 -10.34 -16.34
N GLU A 175 14.37 -9.99 -15.09
CA GLU A 175 15.38 -9.65 -14.08
C GLU A 175 16.21 -10.88 -13.68
N VAL A 176 15.60 -12.07 -13.64
CA VAL A 176 16.31 -13.33 -13.35
C VAL A 176 17.21 -13.74 -14.52
N ASP A 177 16.68 -13.79 -15.74
CA ASP A 177 17.42 -14.14 -16.94
C ASP A 177 16.70 -13.61 -18.21
N PRO A 178 17.24 -12.58 -18.88
CA PRO A 178 16.68 -12.03 -20.11
C PRO A 178 16.56 -13.03 -21.28
N SER A 179 17.22 -14.19 -21.21
CA SER A 179 17.13 -15.23 -22.23
C SER A 179 15.92 -16.17 -22.08
N LEU A 180 15.22 -16.11 -20.94
CA LEU A 180 13.96 -16.82 -20.75
C LEU A 180 12.91 -16.32 -21.73
N LYS A 181 12.24 -17.26 -22.42
CA LYS A 181 11.17 -16.96 -23.35
C LYS A 181 9.84 -17.25 -22.69
N VAL A 182 9.01 -16.22 -22.53
CA VAL A 182 7.68 -16.34 -21.92
C VAL A 182 6.63 -16.08 -23.00
N GLU A 183 5.61 -16.92 -23.07
CA GLU A 183 4.48 -16.76 -23.97
C GLU A 183 3.16 -16.93 -23.20
N TRP A 184 2.20 -16.05 -23.44
CA TRP A 184 0.90 -16.05 -22.77
C TRP A 184 -0.23 -16.26 -23.79
N CYS A 185 -1.30 -16.94 -23.38
CA CYS A 185 -2.55 -17.01 -24.16
C CYS A 185 -3.69 -16.21 -23.51
N LYS A 186 -3.39 -15.51 -22.42
CA LYS A 186 -4.27 -14.63 -21.66
C LYS A 186 -3.56 -13.31 -21.35
N ASN A 187 -4.34 -12.27 -21.08
CA ASN A 187 -3.86 -10.97 -20.65
C ASN A 187 -4.31 -10.68 -19.21
N ASP A 188 -3.66 -9.71 -18.57
CA ASP A 188 -4.14 -9.17 -17.29
C ASP A 188 -5.58 -8.66 -17.46
N GLY A 189 -6.48 -9.14 -16.61
CA GLY A 189 -7.92 -8.82 -16.62
C GLY A 189 -8.80 -9.90 -17.25
N ASP A 190 -8.20 -10.88 -17.93
CA ASP A 190 -8.95 -12.00 -18.51
C ASP A 190 -9.42 -12.99 -17.43
N PHE A 191 -10.61 -13.55 -17.65
CA PHE A 191 -11.11 -14.67 -16.86
C PHE A 191 -10.51 -16.00 -17.32
N VAL A 192 -10.24 -16.88 -16.35
CA VAL A 192 -9.75 -18.24 -16.54
C VAL A 192 -10.54 -19.24 -15.72
N ASP A 193 -10.78 -20.41 -16.32
CA ASP A 193 -11.34 -21.56 -15.64
C ASP A 193 -10.23 -22.44 -15.06
N LYS A 194 -10.54 -23.12 -13.96
CA LYS A 194 -9.68 -24.14 -13.36
C LYS A 194 -9.29 -25.19 -14.39
N GLY A 195 -7.98 -25.48 -14.44
CA GLY A 195 -7.38 -26.42 -15.38
C GLY A 195 -6.86 -25.76 -16.65
N LEU A 196 -7.12 -24.47 -16.87
CA LEU A 196 -6.57 -23.76 -18.02
C LEU A 196 -5.05 -23.58 -17.88
N GLN A 197 -4.32 -23.97 -18.93
CA GLN A 197 -2.94 -23.56 -19.13
C GLN A 197 -2.92 -22.20 -19.83
N PHE A 198 -2.47 -21.16 -19.14
CA PHE A 198 -2.61 -19.78 -19.62
C PHE A 198 -1.29 -19.09 -20.02
N GLY A 199 -0.16 -19.77 -19.82
CA GLY A 199 1.15 -19.30 -20.23
C GLY A 199 2.19 -20.40 -20.16
N LYS A 200 3.33 -20.15 -20.81
CA LYS A 200 4.49 -21.04 -20.80
C LYS A 200 5.79 -20.24 -20.73
N VAL A 201 6.80 -20.84 -20.12
CA VAL A 201 8.16 -20.32 -20.05
C VAL A 201 9.15 -21.39 -20.50
N HIS A 202 10.10 -21.01 -21.34
CA HIS A 202 11.13 -21.88 -21.88
C HIS A 202 12.52 -21.31 -21.62
N GLY A 203 13.44 -22.14 -21.16
CA GLY A 203 14.82 -21.75 -20.90
C GLY A 203 15.52 -22.65 -19.88
N ARG A 204 16.58 -22.12 -19.26
CA ARG A 204 17.36 -22.88 -18.26
C ARG A 204 16.50 -23.21 -17.04
N ALA A 205 16.48 -24.49 -16.68
CA ALA A 205 15.69 -24.99 -15.55
C ALA A 205 16.02 -24.26 -14.25
N HIS A 206 17.30 -23.97 -13.99
CA HIS A 206 17.73 -23.22 -12.81
C HIS A 206 17.05 -21.86 -12.70
N ASN A 207 16.99 -21.13 -13.81
CA ASN A 207 16.48 -19.75 -13.82
C ASN A 207 14.94 -19.75 -13.71
N ILE A 208 14.27 -20.72 -14.32
CA ILE A 208 12.83 -20.90 -14.17
C ILE A 208 12.46 -21.23 -12.72
N VAL A 209 13.18 -22.15 -12.07
CA VAL A 209 12.91 -22.58 -10.69
C VAL A 209 13.19 -21.46 -9.69
N VAL A 210 14.28 -20.70 -9.87
CA VAL A 210 14.58 -19.52 -9.02
C VAL A 210 13.50 -18.45 -9.14
N ALA A 211 12.94 -18.23 -10.33
CA ALA A 211 11.87 -17.25 -10.52
C ALA A 211 10.50 -17.75 -10.01
N GLU A 212 10.28 -19.07 -9.96
CA GLU A 212 8.97 -19.69 -9.79
C GLU A 212 8.20 -19.12 -8.60
N ARG A 213 8.79 -19.17 -7.40
CA ARG A 213 8.07 -18.82 -6.17
C ARG A 213 7.74 -17.34 -6.12
N VAL A 214 8.69 -16.49 -6.54
CA VAL A 214 8.52 -15.04 -6.58
C VAL A 214 7.40 -14.67 -7.57
N VAL A 215 7.44 -15.21 -8.80
CA VAL A 215 6.40 -14.99 -9.81
C VAL A 215 5.03 -15.44 -9.31
N LEU A 216 4.92 -16.68 -8.78
CA LEU A 216 3.66 -17.22 -8.31
C LEU A 216 3.10 -16.40 -7.14
N ASN A 217 3.92 -16.02 -6.15
CA ASN A 217 3.44 -15.23 -5.01
C ASN A 217 2.82 -13.90 -5.44
N PHE A 218 3.45 -13.19 -6.38
CA PHE A 218 2.90 -11.94 -6.93
C PHE A 218 1.63 -12.19 -7.74
N MET A 219 1.67 -13.09 -8.72
CA MET A 219 0.53 -13.37 -9.60
C MET A 219 -0.67 -13.88 -8.82
N GLN A 220 -0.48 -14.82 -7.89
CA GLN A 220 -1.57 -15.39 -7.09
C GLN A 220 -2.24 -14.32 -6.21
N ARG A 221 -1.45 -13.45 -5.57
CA ARG A 221 -1.98 -12.33 -4.77
C ARG A 221 -2.75 -11.35 -5.66
N MET A 222 -2.13 -10.87 -6.74
CA MET A 222 -2.76 -9.91 -7.66
C MET A 222 -4.04 -10.50 -8.26
N SER A 223 -4.01 -11.75 -8.71
CA SER A 223 -5.18 -12.43 -9.28
C SER A 223 -6.30 -12.59 -8.26
N GLY A 224 -5.97 -12.86 -6.99
CA GLY A 224 -6.95 -12.89 -5.90
C GLY A 224 -7.64 -11.54 -5.69
N ILE A 225 -6.87 -10.44 -5.68
CA ILE A 225 -7.39 -9.06 -5.58
C ILE A 225 -8.27 -8.74 -6.79
N ALA A 226 -7.80 -9.01 -8.01
CA ALA A 226 -8.52 -8.72 -9.24
C ALA A 226 -9.84 -9.50 -9.34
N THR A 227 -9.83 -10.76 -8.90
CA THR A 227 -11.01 -11.63 -8.87
C THR A 227 -12.08 -11.07 -7.94
N LEU A 228 -11.72 -10.73 -6.69
CA LEU A 228 -12.66 -10.14 -5.74
C LEU A 228 -13.15 -8.76 -6.22
N THR A 229 -12.24 -7.95 -6.76
CA THR A 229 -12.57 -6.63 -7.29
C THR A 229 -13.58 -6.73 -8.42
N LYS A 230 -13.42 -7.67 -9.36
CA LYS A 230 -14.36 -7.88 -10.46
C LYS A 230 -15.75 -8.25 -9.95
N ALA A 231 -15.82 -9.17 -8.98
CA ALA A 231 -17.08 -9.57 -8.36
C ALA A 231 -17.76 -8.38 -7.65
N MET A 232 -17.01 -7.60 -6.86
CA MET A 232 -17.54 -6.42 -6.17
C MET A 232 -17.94 -5.30 -7.14
N ALA A 233 -17.17 -5.04 -8.19
CA ALA A 233 -17.47 -4.01 -9.19
C ALA A 233 -18.78 -4.33 -9.94
N ASN A 234 -18.95 -5.58 -10.36
CA ASN A 234 -20.17 -6.03 -11.02
C ASN A 234 -21.40 -5.88 -10.10
N ALA A 235 -21.25 -6.23 -8.82
CA ALA A 235 -22.33 -6.13 -7.84
C ALA A 235 -22.63 -4.67 -7.44
N ALA A 236 -21.61 -3.80 -7.38
CA ALA A 236 -21.73 -2.39 -6.98
C ALA A 236 -22.46 -1.50 -8.01
N TYR A 237 -22.57 -1.95 -9.26
CA TYR A 237 -23.11 -1.14 -10.35
C TYR A 237 -24.50 -0.55 -10.01
N PRO A 238 -24.72 0.76 -10.21
CA PRO A 238 -23.93 1.70 -11.02
C PRO A 238 -22.74 2.38 -10.32
N ALA A 239 -22.53 2.16 -9.02
CA ALA A 239 -21.42 2.75 -8.30
C ALA A 239 -20.08 2.11 -8.70
N TYR A 240 -18.98 2.87 -8.61
CA TYR A 240 -17.64 2.36 -8.83
C TYR A 240 -17.02 1.84 -7.53
N ILE A 241 -16.38 0.67 -7.58
CA ILE A 241 -15.64 0.14 -6.43
C ILE A 241 -14.23 0.76 -6.35
N LEU A 242 -13.85 1.18 -5.16
CA LEU A 242 -12.54 1.73 -4.81
C LEU A 242 -11.82 0.84 -3.79
N GLU A 243 -10.50 0.76 -3.92
CA GLU A 243 -9.65 0.25 -2.84
C GLU A 243 -9.31 1.33 -1.81
N THR A 244 -8.49 0.98 -0.82
CA THR A 244 -8.01 1.93 0.19
C THR A 244 -6.51 1.80 0.42
N ARG A 245 -5.95 2.71 1.23
CA ARG A 245 -4.55 2.60 1.71
C ARG A 245 -4.29 1.41 2.65
N LYS A 246 -5.32 0.62 3.01
CA LYS A 246 -5.22 -0.65 3.78
C LYS A 246 -4.69 -1.77 2.86
N THR A 247 -3.49 -1.59 2.36
CA THR A 247 -2.77 -2.52 1.48
C THR A 247 -1.73 -3.31 2.27
N ALA A 248 -1.17 -4.36 1.68
CA ALA A 248 0.03 -4.96 2.23
C ALA A 248 1.16 -3.91 2.30
N PRO A 249 1.93 -3.85 3.40
CA PRO A 249 3.08 -2.96 3.51
C PRO A 249 4.05 -3.16 2.35
N ALA A 250 4.59 -2.07 1.81
CA ALA A 250 5.49 -2.05 0.64
C ALA A 250 4.93 -2.66 -0.67
N LEU A 251 3.67 -3.11 -0.72
CA LEU A 251 3.04 -3.67 -1.91
C LEU A 251 1.87 -2.84 -2.43
N ARG A 252 1.72 -1.60 -1.94
CA ARG A 252 0.57 -0.73 -2.27
C ARG A 252 0.36 -0.55 -3.77
N LEU A 253 1.43 -0.29 -4.52
CA LEU A 253 1.34 -0.09 -5.96
C LEU A 253 0.88 -1.37 -6.67
N VAL A 254 1.39 -2.53 -6.26
CA VAL A 254 1.02 -3.86 -6.79
C VAL A 254 -0.44 -4.18 -6.47
N ASP A 255 -0.86 -3.98 -5.21
CA ASP A 255 -2.24 -4.20 -4.76
C ASP A 255 -3.22 -3.30 -5.53
N LYS A 256 -2.92 -2.01 -5.66
CA LYS A 256 -3.75 -1.05 -6.41
C LYS A 256 -3.78 -1.35 -7.91
N TRP A 257 -2.67 -1.81 -8.48
CA TRP A 257 -2.64 -2.23 -9.87
C TRP A 257 -3.57 -3.44 -10.11
N ALA A 258 -3.57 -4.41 -9.20
CA ALA A 258 -4.49 -5.54 -9.28
C ALA A 258 -5.97 -5.13 -9.19
N VAL A 259 -6.30 -4.11 -8.40
CA VAL A 259 -7.67 -3.54 -8.34
C VAL A 259 -8.06 -2.92 -9.68
N LEU A 260 -7.16 -2.15 -10.33
CA LEU A 260 -7.42 -1.63 -11.69
C LEU A 260 -7.65 -2.77 -12.69
N ILE A 261 -6.82 -3.82 -12.64
CA ILE A 261 -6.95 -5.00 -13.50
C ILE A 261 -8.32 -5.69 -13.30
N GLY A 262 -8.80 -5.78 -12.06
CA GLY A 262 -10.13 -6.31 -11.73
C GLY A 262 -11.31 -5.43 -12.16
N GLY A 263 -11.07 -4.23 -12.72
CA GLY A 263 -12.11 -3.29 -13.12
C GLY A 263 -12.60 -2.37 -12.00
N GLY A 264 -11.90 -2.31 -10.87
CA GLY A 264 -12.09 -1.28 -9.86
C GLY A 264 -11.40 0.03 -10.25
N ARG A 265 -11.47 1.01 -9.35
CA ARG A 265 -10.76 2.28 -9.49
C ARG A 265 -9.87 2.51 -8.28
N ASN A 266 -8.80 3.27 -8.48
CA ASN A 266 -7.93 3.65 -7.38
C ASN A 266 -8.50 4.85 -6.63
N HIS A 267 -8.51 4.74 -5.30
CA HIS A 267 -8.53 5.88 -4.39
C HIS A 267 -7.11 6.49 -4.36
N ARG A 268 -6.89 7.50 -3.51
CA ARG A 268 -5.58 8.12 -3.34
C ARG A 268 -4.49 7.10 -3.02
N MET A 269 -3.37 7.19 -3.73
CA MET A 269 -2.15 6.40 -3.57
C MET A 269 -1.52 6.60 -2.20
N GLY A 270 -1.47 7.83 -1.69
CA GLY A 270 -0.71 8.19 -0.50
C GLY A 270 -1.39 9.24 0.36
N LEU A 271 -0.61 9.85 1.26
CA LEU A 271 -1.05 11.06 1.95
C LEU A 271 -0.75 12.33 1.13
N PHE A 272 -0.01 12.18 0.03
CA PHE A 272 0.59 13.27 -0.74
C PHE A 272 -0.21 13.69 -1.97
N ASP A 273 -1.16 12.87 -2.44
CA ASP A 273 -1.84 13.03 -3.73
C ASP A 273 -3.29 13.50 -3.62
N MET A 274 -3.92 13.38 -2.45
CA MET A 274 -5.26 13.90 -2.19
C MET A 274 -5.47 14.23 -0.71
N VAL A 275 -6.13 15.36 -0.43
CA VAL A 275 -6.59 15.67 0.92
C VAL A 275 -7.80 14.81 1.26
N MET A 276 -7.74 14.19 2.43
CA MET A 276 -8.86 13.44 2.99
C MET A 276 -8.99 13.82 4.46
N ILE A 277 -9.99 14.62 4.75
CA ILE A 277 -10.37 15.05 6.09
C ILE A 277 -11.11 13.88 6.74
N LYS A 278 -10.64 13.45 7.90
CA LYS A 278 -11.18 12.32 8.69
C LYS A 278 -11.64 12.78 10.06
N ASP A 279 -12.34 11.91 10.78
CA ASP A 279 -12.74 12.07 12.18
C ASP A 279 -11.72 12.79 13.10
N ASN A 280 -10.45 12.39 13.05
CA ASN A 280 -9.38 12.94 13.88
C ASN A 280 -9.03 14.38 13.47
N HIS A 281 -9.06 14.67 12.17
CA HIS A 281 -8.83 16.02 11.64
C HIS A 281 -9.99 16.95 12.00
N ILE A 282 -11.23 16.48 11.86
CA ILE A 282 -12.45 17.20 12.22
C ILE A 282 -12.42 17.56 13.71
N SER A 283 -12.10 16.59 14.55
CA SER A 283 -12.00 16.78 16.00
C SER A 283 -10.91 17.78 16.37
N ALA A 284 -9.72 17.69 15.75
CA ALA A 284 -8.62 18.60 16.00
C ALA A 284 -8.87 20.03 15.48
N ALA A 285 -9.64 20.17 14.41
CA ALA A 285 -9.99 21.46 13.81
C ALA A 285 -11.21 22.14 14.46
N GLY A 286 -11.85 21.49 15.43
CA GLY A 286 -13.02 22.02 16.13
C GLY A 286 -14.33 21.92 15.34
N GLY A 287 -14.44 20.95 14.42
CA GLY A 287 -15.65 20.68 13.62
C GLY A 287 -15.39 20.61 12.12
N VAL A 288 -16.41 20.17 11.37
CA VAL A 288 -16.31 19.91 9.93
C VAL A 288 -16.00 21.19 9.16
N THR A 289 -16.73 22.26 9.48
CA THR A 289 -16.52 23.60 8.92
C THR A 289 -15.10 24.12 9.18
N GLY A 290 -14.58 23.91 10.39
CA GLY A 290 -13.22 24.32 10.76
C GLY A 290 -12.16 23.60 9.92
N ALA A 291 -12.33 22.29 9.72
CA ALA A 291 -11.44 21.48 8.92
C ALA A 291 -11.44 21.89 7.43
N LEU A 292 -12.63 22.06 6.83
CA LEU A 292 -12.75 22.49 5.43
C LEU A 292 -12.09 23.85 5.21
N LYS A 293 -12.38 24.83 6.08
CA LYS A 293 -11.77 26.15 6.02
C LYS A 293 -10.24 26.11 6.12
N ALA A 294 -9.70 25.27 7.00
CA ALA A 294 -8.26 25.12 7.15
C ALA A 294 -7.62 24.54 5.88
N VAL A 295 -8.26 23.55 5.24
CA VAL A 295 -7.80 22.97 3.98
C VAL A 295 -7.85 23.99 2.84
N ASP A 296 -8.95 24.70 2.67
CA ASP A 296 -9.08 25.71 1.61
C ASP A 296 -8.02 26.82 1.73
N LEU A 297 -7.79 27.31 2.95
CA LEU A 297 -6.75 28.29 3.22
C LEU A 297 -5.35 27.73 2.91
N TYR A 298 -5.07 26.49 3.29
CA TYR A 298 -3.78 25.85 3.02
C TYR A 298 -3.52 25.69 1.52
N LEU A 299 -4.52 25.22 0.76
CA LEU A 299 -4.38 25.03 -0.69
C LEU A 299 -4.19 26.36 -1.43
N GLU A 300 -4.93 27.40 -1.03
CA GLU A 300 -4.75 28.75 -1.59
C GLU A 300 -3.35 29.32 -1.29
N GLN A 301 -2.93 29.29 -0.02
CA GLN A 301 -1.64 29.84 0.42
C GLN A 301 -0.44 29.16 -0.24
N ASN A 302 -0.52 27.85 -0.46
CA ASN A 302 0.56 27.08 -1.08
C ASN A 302 0.41 26.97 -2.60
N SER A 303 -0.66 27.55 -3.18
CA SER A 303 -0.97 27.46 -4.61
C SER A 303 -0.97 26.01 -5.13
N VAL A 304 -1.53 25.09 -4.34
CA VAL A 304 -1.62 23.66 -4.68
C VAL A 304 -3.06 23.33 -5.06
N GLN A 305 -3.23 22.67 -6.19
CA GLN A 305 -4.51 22.13 -6.62
C GLN A 305 -4.51 20.62 -6.40
N MET A 306 -5.48 20.13 -5.64
CA MET A 306 -5.70 18.70 -5.40
C MET A 306 -7.17 18.45 -5.08
N GLU A 307 -7.60 17.22 -5.28
CA GLU A 307 -8.91 16.78 -4.82
C GLU A 307 -8.99 16.81 -3.29
N VAL A 308 -10.19 17.10 -2.79
CA VAL A 308 -10.47 17.21 -1.35
C VAL A 308 -11.69 16.38 -1.03
N GLU A 309 -11.50 15.44 -0.12
CA GLU A 309 -12.56 14.59 0.41
C GLU A 309 -12.77 14.85 1.91
N VAL A 310 -14.02 14.88 2.34
CA VAL A 310 -14.39 14.96 3.76
C VAL A 310 -15.23 13.77 4.19
N GLU A 311 -14.84 13.16 5.30
CA GLU A 311 -15.58 12.09 5.97
C GLU A 311 -16.71 12.68 6.82
N THR A 312 -17.91 12.14 6.65
CA THR A 312 -19.11 12.50 7.41
C THR A 312 -19.77 11.22 7.93
N ARG A 313 -20.31 11.29 9.15
CA ARG A 313 -20.86 10.15 9.90
C ARG A 313 -22.34 10.32 10.21
N THR A 314 -22.84 11.55 10.15
CA THR A 314 -24.25 11.87 10.41
C THR A 314 -24.81 12.82 9.34
N LEU A 315 -26.14 12.92 9.26
CA LEU A 315 -26.80 13.83 8.32
C LEU A 315 -26.52 15.29 8.68
N GLU A 316 -26.37 15.61 9.96
CA GLU A 316 -26.02 16.95 10.43
C GLU A 316 -24.62 17.35 9.94
N GLU A 317 -23.64 16.44 9.98
CA GLU A 317 -22.31 16.70 9.41
C GLU A 317 -22.39 16.93 7.88
N VAL A 318 -23.26 16.20 7.16
CA VAL A 318 -23.52 16.43 5.73
C VAL A 318 -24.13 17.82 5.49
N GLU A 319 -25.11 18.23 6.30
CA GLU A 319 -25.72 19.56 6.21
C GLU A 319 -24.72 20.67 6.49
N GLU A 320 -23.81 20.51 7.46
CA GLU A 320 -22.72 21.45 7.73
C GLU A 320 -21.81 21.64 6.52
N VAL A 321 -21.41 20.55 5.86
CA VAL A 321 -20.59 20.60 4.63
C VAL A 321 -21.31 21.40 3.54
N LEU A 322 -22.58 21.11 3.31
CA LEU A 322 -23.39 21.75 2.26
C LEU A 322 -23.66 23.23 2.57
N HIS A 323 -23.85 23.56 3.85
CA HIS A 323 -23.99 24.95 4.29
C HIS A 323 -22.70 25.73 4.04
N TYR A 324 -21.56 25.20 4.47
CA TYR A 324 -20.25 25.82 4.27
C TYR A 324 -19.98 26.09 2.78
N SER A 325 -20.22 25.09 1.93
CA SER A 325 -19.93 25.21 0.50
C SER A 325 -20.89 26.11 -0.28
N SER A 326 -22.11 26.32 0.24
CA SER A 326 -23.06 27.28 -0.34
C SER A 326 -22.66 28.74 -0.11
N GLN A 327 -21.90 29.00 0.96
CA GLN A 327 -21.49 30.35 1.37
C GLN A 327 -20.03 30.67 1.01
N THR A 328 -19.20 29.65 0.88
CA THR A 328 -17.75 29.77 0.70
C THR A 328 -17.31 29.02 -0.54
N LYS A 329 -16.42 29.64 -1.32
CA LYS A 329 -15.73 28.93 -2.39
C LYS A 329 -14.80 27.89 -1.76
N THR A 330 -15.08 26.62 -1.98
CA THR A 330 -14.33 25.50 -1.43
C THR A 330 -13.72 24.64 -2.53
N SER A 331 -12.62 23.97 -2.21
CA SER A 331 -11.93 22.98 -3.06
C SER A 331 -12.49 21.57 -2.90
N LEU A 332 -13.54 21.39 -2.07
CA LEU A 332 -14.22 20.12 -1.85
C LEU A 332 -14.68 19.48 -3.17
N THR A 333 -14.32 18.22 -3.38
CA THR A 333 -14.73 17.43 -4.55
C THR A 333 -15.63 16.24 -4.17
N ARG A 334 -15.42 15.65 -2.99
CA ARG A 334 -16.11 14.43 -2.57
C ARG A 334 -16.53 14.44 -1.11
N ILE A 335 -17.69 13.85 -0.82
CA ILE A 335 -18.18 13.59 0.54
C ILE A 335 -18.23 12.08 0.77
N MET A 336 -17.46 11.61 1.75
CA MET A 336 -17.51 10.23 2.24
C MET A 336 -18.60 10.10 3.30
N LEU A 337 -19.49 9.13 3.09
CA LEU A 337 -20.60 8.75 3.96
C LEU A 337 -20.17 7.50 4.73
N ASP A 338 -19.46 7.70 5.85
CA ASP A 338 -18.82 6.60 6.59
C ASP A 338 -19.80 5.94 7.56
N ASN A 339 -19.91 4.62 7.44
CA ASN A 339 -20.69 3.76 8.33
C ASN A 339 -22.18 4.15 8.45
N MET A 340 -22.77 4.73 7.39
CA MET A 340 -24.21 5.01 7.26
C MET A 340 -25.02 3.78 6.79
N VAL A 341 -24.39 2.61 6.77
CA VAL A 341 -24.98 1.32 6.42
C VAL A 341 -25.03 0.46 7.68
N VAL A 342 -26.24 0.05 8.10
CA VAL A 342 -26.43 -0.67 9.36
C VAL A 342 -26.74 -2.15 9.07
N PRO A 343 -25.95 -3.10 9.58
CA PRO A 343 -26.27 -4.52 9.47
C PRO A 343 -27.56 -4.88 10.20
N LEU A 344 -28.41 -5.68 9.57
CA LEU A 344 -29.64 -6.20 10.15
C LEU A 344 -29.45 -7.66 10.62
N PRO A 345 -30.18 -8.11 11.67
CA PRO A 345 -30.05 -9.47 12.20
C PRO A 345 -30.36 -10.60 11.21
N ASN A 346 -31.09 -10.29 10.14
CA ASN A 346 -31.45 -11.21 9.06
C ASN A 346 -30.37 -11.35 7.98
N GLY A 347 -29.22 -10.69 8.12
CA GLY A 347 -28.13 -10.68 7.15
C GLY A 347 -28.26 -9.63 6.03
N ASP A 348 -29.32 -8.82 6.04
CA ASP A 348 -29.48 -7.67 5.13
C ASP A 348 -28.84 -6.41 5.75
N VAL A 349 -28.84 -5.29 5.01
CA VAL A 349 -28.35 -3.99 5.49
C VAL A 349 -29.40 -2.90 5.32
N ASP A 350 -29.53 -2.02 6.30
CA ASP A 350 -30.28 -0.78 6.18
C ASP A 350 -29.40 0.32 5.59
N ILE A 351 -29.89 0.96 4.53
CA ILE A 351 -29.23 2.03 3.78
C ILE A 351 -30.06 3.32 3.78
N SER A 352 -31.04 3.44 4.68
CA SER A 352 -31.98 4.58 4.70
C SER A 352 -31.24 5.90 4.93
N MET A 353 -30.35 5.95 5.92
CA MET A 353 -29.50 7.12 6.18
C MET A 353 -28.59 7.45 5.00
N LEU A 354 -27.98 6.43 4.37
CA LEU A 354 -27.13 6.61 3.19
C LEU A 354 -27.93 7.23 2.03
N LYS A 355 -29.15 6.75 1.76
CA LYS A 355 -30.02 7.30 0.72
C LYS A 355 -30.44 8.73 1.01
N GLU A 356 -30.78 9.03 2.26
CA GLU A 356 -31.12 10.38 2.69
C GLU A 356 -29.95 11.34 2.50
N ALA A 357 -28.74 10.95 2.90
CA ALA A 357 -27.52 11.74 2.67
C ALA A 357 -27.26 12.00 1.17
N VAL A 358 -27.40 10.97 0.32
CA VAL A 358 -27.28 11.12 -1.14
C VAL A 358 -28.31 12.10 -1.70
N GLN A 359 -29.56 12.03 -1.22
CA GLN A 359 -30.63 12.96 -1.61
C GLN A 359 -30.34 14.39 -1.15
N LEU A 360 -29.83 14.60 0.06
CA LEU A 360 -29.43 15.91 0.56
C LEU A 360 -28.29 16.52 -0.28
N ILE A 361 -27.31 15.72 -0.67
CA ILE A 361 -26.19 16.15 -1.50
C ILE A 361 -26.68 16.50 -2.91
N ASN A 362 -27.67 15.77 -3.44
CA ASN A 362 -28.36 16.03 -4.70
C ASN A 362 -27.41 16.25 -5.90
N GLY A 363 -26.36 15.42 -5.99
CA GLY A 363 -25.39 15.46 -7.08
C GLY A 363 -24.45 16.68 -7.08
N ARG A 364 -24.41 17.49 -6.01
CA ARG A 364 -23.50 18.64 -5.89
C ARG A 364 -22.03 18.23 -5.74
N TYR A 365 -21.78 17.05 -5.17
CA TYR A 365 -20.46 16.46 -4.96
C TYR A 365 -20.49 14.97 -5.34
N GLU A 366 -19.32 14.43 -5.65
CA GLU A 366 -19.16 12.97 -5.65
C GLU A 366 -19.45 12.43 -4.24
N THR A 367 -20.07 11.25 -4.18
CA THR A 367 -20.36 10.57 -2.91
C THR A 367 -19.65 9.23 -2.84
N GLU A 368 -19.10 8.92 -1.68
CA GLU A 368 -18.42 7.66 -1.42
C GLU A 368 -19.01 6.98 -0.19
N ALA A 369 -19.55 5.76 -0.33
CA ALA A 369 -19.92 4.93 0.81
C ALA A 369 -18.69 4.15 1.33
N SER A 370 -18.48 4.17 2.64
CA SER A 370 -17.41 3.44 3.32
C SER A 370 -17.94 2.72 4.57
N GLY A 371 -17.21 1.72 5.03
CA GLY A 371 -17.49 0.95 6.26
C GLY A 371 -18.18 -0.38 5.99
N ASN A 372 -17.56 -1.48 6.44
CA ASN A 372 -18.12 -2.85 6.44
C ASN A 372 -18.73 -3.33 5.10
N VAL A 373 -18.16 -2.89 3.98
CA VAL A 373 -18.58 -3.30 2.63
C VAL A 373 -18.09 -4.73 2.34
N THR A 374 -19.02 -5.63 2.07
CA THR A 374 -18.77 -7.03 1.68
C THR A 374 -19.44 -7.33 0.34
N LEU A 375 -19.14 -8.49 -0.26
CA LEU A 375 -19.77 -8.89 -1.52
C LEU A 375 -21.31 -9.02 -1.40
N ASP A 376 -21.80 -9.40 -0.22
CA ASP A 376 -23.23 -9.56 0.04
C ASP A 376 -23.94 -8.21 0.20
N THR A 377 -23.25 -7.20 0.74
CA THR A 377 -23.84 -5.88 1.03
C THR A 377 -23.67 -4.87 -0.11
N VAL A 378 -22.62 -5.02 -0.92
CA VAL A 378 -22.21 -4.02 -1.91
C VAL A 378 -23.28 -3.70 -2.95
N ASN A 379 -24.11 -4.68 -3.35
CA ASN A 379 -25.19 -4.43 -4.31
C ASN A 379 -26.20 -3.42 -3.76
N LYS A 380 -26.69 -3.64 -2.55
CA LYS A 380 -27.67 -2.74 -1.92
C LYS A 380 -27.07 -1.34 -1.73
N ILE A 381 -25.80 -1.25 -1.33
CA ILE A 381 -25.07 0.01 -1.21
C ILE A 381 -24.97 0.71 -2.58
N GLY A 382 -24.66 -0.02 -3.65
CA GLY A 382 -24.62 0.52 -5.02
C GLY A 382 -25.96 1.09 -5.49
N GLN A 383 -27.07 0.49 -5.07
CA GLN A 383 -28.42 0.99 -5.36
C GLN A 383 -28.84 2.21 -4.51
N SER A 384 -27.99 2.71 -3.61
CA SER A 384 -28.29 3.93 -2.85
C SER A 384 -28.17 5.22 -3.66
N GLY A 385 -27.46 5.16 -4.80
CA GLY A 385 -27.16 6.32 -5.65
C GLY A 385 -25.80 6.96 -5.38
N VAL A 386 -24.96 6.36 -4.53
CA VAL A 386 -23.57 6.82 -4.35
C VAL A 386 -22.75 6.67 -5.62
N THR A 387 -21.78 7.57 -5.81
CA THR A 387 -20.85 7.51 -6.96
C THR A 387 -19.81 6.40 -6.79
N TYR A 388 -19.27 6.28 -5.57
CA TYR A 388 -18.22 5.33 -5.23
C TYR A 388 -18.59 4.52 -3.99
N ILE A 389 -17.97 3.35 -3.89
CA ILE A 389 -17.96 2.53 -2.69
C ILE A 389 -16.50 2.13 -2.44
N SER A 390 -15.96 2.39 -1.26
CA SER A 390 -14.61 1.92 -0.91
C SER A 390 -14.63 0.73 0.01
N SER A 391 -13.77 -0.26 -0.27
CA SER A 391 -13.61 -1.44 0.57
C SER A 391 -12.13 -1.78 0.78
N GLY A 392 -11.72 -1.79 2.04
CA GLY A 392 -10.38 -2.25 2.42
C GLY A 392 -10.18 -3.76 2.19
N SER A 393 -11.28 -4.54 2.20
CA SER A 393 -11.22 -6.00 2.08
C SER A 393 -10.56 -6.46 0.77
N LEU A 394 -10.65 -5.62 -0.28
CA LEU A 394 -10.00 -5.83 -1.57
C LEU A 394 -8.49 -6.08 -1.44
N THR A 395 -7.81 -5.42 -0.49
CA THR A 395 -6.34 -5.41 -0.44
C THR A 395 -5.74 -5.92 0.87
N HIS A 396 -6.43 -5.80 2.02
CA HIS A 396 -5.90 -6.33 3.29
C HIS A 396 -6.31 -7.78 3.60
N SER A 397 -7.42 -8.27 3.03
CA SER A 397 -7.98 -9.61 3.31
C SER A 397 -8.05 -10.47 2.06
N VAL A 398 -6.91 -10.58 1.37
CA VAL A 398 -6.81 -11.25 0.08
C VAL A 398 -6.80 -12.77 0.24
N LYS A 399 -7.74 -13.46 -0.41
CA LYS A 399 -7.59 -14.87 -0.76
C LYS A 399 -6.85 -14.93 -2.09
N ALA A 400 -5.60 -15.42 -2.08
CA ALA A 400 -4.82 -15.58 -3.29
C ALA A 400 -5.47 -16.61 -4.23
N LEU A 401 -5.45 -16.36 -5.54
CA LEU A 401 -5.92 -17.32 -6.55
C LEU A 401 -4.89 -18.43 -6.69
N ASP A 402 -5.28 -19.70 -6.58
CA ASP A 402 -4.33 -20.80 -6.70
C ASP A 402 -3.87 -20.99 -8.16
N ILE A 403 -2.57 -20.90 -8.38
CA ILE A 403 -1.88 -20.98 -9.68
C ILE A 403 -0.62 -21.83 -9.48
N SER A 404 -0.30 -22.71 -10.41
CA SER A 404 0.96 -23.46 -10.36
C SER A 404 1.78 -23.28 -11.63
N LEU A 405 3.11 -23.31 -11.50
CA LEU A 405 4.03 -23.49 -12.61
C LEU A 405 4.47 -24.96 -12.64
N LYS A 406 4.32 -25.63 -13.78
CA LYS A 406 4.64 -27.06 -13.94
C LYS A 406 5.68 -27.25 -15.02
N ILE A 407 6.85 -27.75 -14.64
CA ILE A 407 7.88 -28.16 -15.59
C ILE A 407 7.41 -29.43 -16.31
N ASP A 408 7.35 -29.35 -17.63
CA ASP A 408 7.07 -30.50 -18.47
C ASP A 408 8.36 -31.28 -18.72
N THR A 409 8.41 -32.49 -18.17
CA THR A 409 9.42 -33.49 -18.48
C THR A 409 8.73 -34.83 -18.68
N GLU A 410 9.33 -35.72 -19.47
CA GLU A 410 8.81 -37.08 -19.65
C GLU A 410 8.62 -37.81 -18.29
N LEU A 411 9.46 -37.49 -17.30
CA LEU A 411 9.32 -37.97 -15.93
C LEU A 411 8.11 -37.36 -15.21
N ALA A 412 7.88 -36.04 -15.33
CA ALA A 412 6.72 -35.37 -14.77
C ALA A 412 5.42 -35.96 -15.33
N LEU A 413 5.35 -36.24 -16.64
CA LEU A 413 4.20 -36.92 -17.27
C LEU A 413 3.99 -38.32 -16.71
N LYS A 414 5.06 -39.10 -16.50
CA LYS A 414 4.99 -40.45 -15.90
C LYS A 414 4.49 -40.40 -14.45
N VAL A 415 4.95 -39.43 -13.65
CA VAL A 415 4.52 -39.27 -12.24
C VAL A 415 3.07 -38.75 -12.15
N GLY A 416 2.69 -37.79 -12.98
CA GLY A 416 1.31 -37.30 -13.07
C GLY A 416 0.34 -38.44 -13.35
N ARG A 417 0.65 -39.30 -14.34
CA ARG A 417 -0.16 -40.47 -14.70
C ARG A 417 -0.29 -41.47 -13.55
N ARG A 418 0.79 -41.68 -12.78
CA ARG A 418 0.79 -42.60 -11.62
C ARG A 418 0.02 -42.05 -10.42
N THR A 419 -0.01 -40.74 -10.23
CA THR A 419 -0.62 -40.10 -9.06
C THR A 419 -2.05 -39.61 -9.29
N GLY A 420 -2.59 -39.74 -10.51
CA GLY A 420 -3.88 -39.17 -10.88
C GLY A 420 -3.88 -37.64 -10.90
N ARG A 421 -2.70 -37.02 -11.04
CA ARG A 421 -2.47 -35.57 -11.05
C ARG A 421 -1.82 -35.10 -12.36
N ALA A 422 -1.90 -35.93 -13.41
CA ALA A 422 -1.48 -35.59 -14.77
C ALA A 422 -2.28 -34.43 -15.33
#